data_AF-A0A6J2WMB8-F1
#
_entry.id   AF-A0A6J2WMB8-F1
#
_cell.length_a   1.000
_cell.length_b   1.000
_cell.length_c   1.000
_cell.angle_alpha   90.00
_cell.angle_beta   90.00
_cell.angle_gamma   90.00
#
_symmetry.space_group_name_H-M   'P 1'
#
loop_
_entity.id
_entity.type
_entity.pdbx_description
1 polymer ?
#
loop_
_entity_poly.entity_id
_entity_poly.type
_entity_poly.pdbx_seq_one_letter_code
_entity_poly.pdbx_strand_id
1 'polypeptide(L)'
;MPAQVVEVQDNWERFCIHATNWPQQVDWALGKLRDLQKAMNQLELGLLEMESCREGQQLVEQKLLDNAQPNCTDYTETMRNQQIQLFCPFHNIKPFSQDFLCASVQPPWQRAVSHSEVPYYINHEKQTTSWDHPKMTQLFQSMADLSHVHFSAYRTAMKSRRLQKALCLDLLDLSTAQGIFDLHNLTQNARMLEIPEIINCLYTVYTVLKQIHPDLVNVPECLDLCLNWLLNVYDPGRSGKVQVLSMKVGLLSLSKGHLGDKYKYLFYQVADPSDKCNQKQLALLLHSTIQVPHQLGEAAAFGGSNAEPSVRSCFQHGSSGEDIELEQFVDWMHLEPQSMVWLPVLHRVAAAETAIHQAKCNICKDCPMMGFRYRSLKHFNYDVCQNCFFSGRTAKGHSLIYPMVEYCTPTTSGEDVRDFTKVLKNKFRSKKYFAKHPRLGYLPVQAALREEENPEMTEEHRYSQPYHKTPSTASCVKGRMHHTQETTDIEQEQQRQGQECLSSPQVERNRYSNSMRRKSLWEQ
;
A
#
# COMPACT_ATOMS: atom_id res chain seq x y z
N MET A 1 -86.37 11.99 -30.10
CA MET A 1 -85.54 10.82 -30.51
C MET A 1 -84.11 11.14 -30.98
N PRO A 2 -83.69 12.37 -31.37
CA PRO A 2 -82.28 12.58 -31.79
C PRO A 2 -81.29 12.93 -30.66
N ALA A 3 -81.73 13.50 -29.54
CA ALA A 3 -80.83 13.94 -28.46
C ALA A 3 -80.16 12.79 -27.69
N GLN A 4 -80.88 11.70 -27.44
CA GLN A 4 -80.35 10.52 -26.73
C GLN A 4 -79.29 9.76 -27.54
N VAL A 5 -79.36 9.81 -28.88
CA VAL A 5 -78.39 9.13 -29.75
C VAL A 5 -77.03 9.83 -29.71
N VAL A 6 -77.04 11.16 -29.68
CA VAL A 6 -75.81 11.97 -29.57
C VAL A 6 -75.15 11.77 -28.21
N GLU A 7 -75.93 11.69 -27.13
CA GLU A 7 -75.42 11.44 -25.78
C GLU A 7 -74.79 10.05 -25.65
N VAL A 8 -75.39 9.02 -26.24
CA VAL A 8 -74.82 7.65 -26.27
C VAL A 8 -73.52 7.62 -27.09
N GLN A 9 -73.47 8.35 -28.21
CA GLN A 9 -72.28 8.45 -29.05
C GLN A 9 -71.12 9.12 -28.31
N ASP A 10 -71.36 10.25 -27.63
CA ASP A 10 -70.34 10.99 -26.88
C ASP A 10 -69.84 10.17 -25.67
N ASN A 11 -70.73 9.45 -24.99
CA ASN A 11 -70.35 8.52 -23.93
C ASN A 11 -69.53 7.32 -24.45
N TRP A 12 -69.83 6.82 -25.65
CA TRP A 12 -69.08 5.74 -26.29
C TRP A 12 -67.67 6.19 -26.72
N GLU A 13 -67.53 7.41 -27.23
CA GLU A 13 -66.22 7.98 -27.59
C GLU A 13 -65.36 8.23 -26.34
N ARG A 14 -65.94 8.77 -25.26
CA ARG A 14 -65.23 8.92 -23.97
C ARG A 14 -64.79 7.59 -23.39
N PHE A 15 -65.63 6.56 -23.49
CA PHE A 15 -65.26 5.20 -23.08
C PHE A 15 -64.10 4.66 -23.92
N CYS A 16 -64.14 4.82 -25.24
CA CYS A 16 -63.05 4.40 -26.14
C CYS A 16 -61.72 5.10 -25.81
N ILE A 17 -61.74 6.41 -25.52
CA ILE A 17 -60.56 7.19 -25.12
C ILE A 17 -60.01 6.73 -23.77
N HIS A 18 -60.88 6.33 -22.83
CA HIS A 18 -60.43 5.79 -21.56
C HIS A 18 -59.86 4.37 -21.72
N ALA A 19 -60.46 3.57 -22.59
CA ALA A 19 -60.05 2.20 -22.91
C ALA A 19 -58.65 2.09 -23.55
N THR A 20 -58.19 3.11 -24.28
CA THR A 20 -56.86 3.10 -24.93
C THR A 20 -55.68 3.21 -23.95
N ASN A 21 -55.89 3.74 -22.75
CA ASN A 21 -54.84 3.86 -21.73
C ASN A 21 -54.73 2.63 -20.81
N TRP A 22 -55.76 1.78 -20.78
CA TRP A 22 -55.77 0.57 -19.96
C TRP A 22 -54.63 -0.41 -20.29
N PRO A 23 -54.29 -0.69 -21.57
CA PRO A 23 -53.16 -1.56 -21.91
C PRO A 23 -51.82 -1.09 -21.31
N GLN A 24 -51.52 0.22 -21.37
CA GLN A 24 -50.28 0.77 -20.80
C GLN A 24 -50.23 0.65 -19.27
N GLN A 25 -51.36 0.87 -18.59
CA GLN A 25 -51.43 0.73 -17.13
C GLN A 25 -51.28 -0.73 -16.71
N VAL A 26 -51.86 -1.66 -17.46
CA VAL A 26 -51.71 -3.11 -17.26
C VAL A 26 -50.25 -3.52 -17.50
N ASP A 27 -49.60 -3.05 -18.57
CA ASP A 27 -48.19 -3.34 -18.85
C ASP A 27 -47.25 -2.80 -17.77
N TRP A 28 -47.52 -1.59 -17.26
CA TRP A 28 -46.77 -1.00 -16.14
C TRP A 28 -46.92 -1.83 -14.86
N ALA A 29 -48.15 -2.24 -14.53
CA ALA A 29 -48.43 -3.08 -13.37
C ALA A 29 -47.77 -4.47 -13.51
N LEU A 30 -47.81 -5.06 -14.71
CA LEU A 30 -47.11 -6.32 -15.01
C LEU A 30 -45.59 -6.19 -14.95
N GLY A 31 -45.03 -5.02 -15.28
CA GLY A 31 -43.62 -4.70 -15.06
C GLY A 31 -43.26 -4.70 -13.58
N LYS A 32 -44.06 -4.01 -12.76
CA LYS A 32 -43.84 -3.96 -11.30
C LYS A 32 -44.01 -5.32 -10.62
N LEU A 33 -44.96 -6.13 -11.06
CA LEU A 33 -45.10 -7.50 -10.56
C LEU A 33 -43.90 -8.39 -10.93
N ARG A 34 -43.31 -8.21 -12.13
CA ARG A 34 -42.07 -8.90 -12.50
C ARG A 34 -40.87 -8.45 -11.68
N ASP A 35 -40.75 -7.16 -11.37
CA ASP A 35 -39.69 -6.66 -10.50
C ASP A 35 -39.82 -7.20 -9.07
N LEU A 36 -41.04 -7.24 -8.54
CA LEU A 36 -41.33 -7.84 -7.23
C LEU A 36 -41.04 -9.34 -7.23
N GLN A 37 -41.41 -10.07 -8.28
CA GLN A 37 -41.09 -11.49 -8.40
C GLN A 37 -39.56 -11.73 -8.40
N LYS A 38 -38.79 -10.88 -9.11
CA LYS A 38 -37.33 -10.96 -9.09
C LYS A 38 -36.77 -10.70 -7.68
N ALA A 39 -37.27 -9.69 -6.98
CA ALA A 39 -36.84 -9.39 -5.61
C ALA A 39 -37.19 -10.54 -4.65
N MET A 40 -38.37 -11.15 -4.80
CA MET A 40 -38.82 -12.28 -4.00
C MET A 40 -37.93 -13.51 -4.22
N ASN A 41 -37.59 -13.81 -5.48
CA ASN A 41 -36.65 -14.89 -5.81
C ASN A 41 -35.24 -14.62 -5.25
N GLN A 42 -34.79 -13.36 -5.20
CA GLN A 42 -33.50 -13.00 -4.59
C GLN A 42 -33.50 -13.20 -3.07
N LEU A 43 -34.61 -12.85 -2.40
CA LEU A 43 -34.78 -13.09 -0.97
C LEU A 43 -34.86 -14.58 -0.64
N GLU A 44 -35.54 -15.38 -1.47
CA GLU A 44 -35.60 -16.83 -1.33
C GLU A 44 -34.22 -17.48 -1.51
N LEU A 45 -33.42 -17.00 -2.47
CA LEU A 45 -32.03 -17.42 -2.63
C LEU A 45 -31.19 -17.09 -1.38
N GLY A 46 -31.31 -15.87 -0.85
CA GLY A 46 -30.59 -15.44 0.35
C GLY A 46 -31.03 -16.19 1.62
N LEU A 47 -32.30 -16.58 1.72
CA LEU A 47 -32.79 -17.42 2.82
C LEU A 47 -32.19 -18.82 2.77
N LEU A 48 -32.14 -19.44 1.58
CA LEU A 48 -31.49 -20.74 1.37
C LEU A 48 -29.98 -20.68 1.68
N GLU A 49 -29.31 -19.57 1.34
CA GLU A 49 -27.90 -19.34 1.67
C GLU A 49 -27.67 -19.25 3.19
N MET A 50 -28.55 -18.55 3.92
CA MET A 50 -28.47 -18.47 5.38
C MET A 50 -28.77 -19.81 6.06
N GLU A 51 -29.74 -20.58 5.56
CA GLU A 51 -30.04 -21.92 6.07
C GLU A 51 -28.86 -22.88 5.84
N SER A 52 -28.23 -22.84 4.67
CA SER A 52 -27.03 -23.63 4.38
C SER A 52 -25.83 -23.24 5.27
N CYS A 53 -25.64 -21.93 5.53
CA CYS A 53 -24.63 -21.46 6.48
C CYS A 53 -24.89 -21.98 7.90
N ARG A 54 -26.16 -21.99 8.33
CA ARG A 54 -26.57 -22.47 9.65
C ARG A 54 -26.32 -23.98 9.82
N GLU A 55 -26.62 -24.77 8.79
CA GLU A 55 -26.35 -26.22 8.80
C GLU A 55 -24.85 -26.54 8.82
N GLY A 56 -24.05 -25.80 8.04
CA GLY A 56 -22.59 -25.89 8.09
C GLY A 56 -22.01 -25.54 9.46
N GLN A 57 -22.58 -24.54 10.12
CA GLN A 57 -22.16 -24.09 11.45
C GLN A 57 -22.45 -25.16 12.54
N GLN A 58 -23.60 -25.84 12.48
CA GLN A 58 -23.92 -26.96 13.38
C GLN A 58 -22.97 -28.15 13.22
N LEU A 59 -22.56 -28.47 11.99
CA LEU A 59 -21.65 -29.59 11.73
C LEU A 59 -20.22 -29.31 12.25
N VAL A 60 -19.79 -28.04 12.22
CA VAL A 60 -18.51 -27.59 12.76
C VAL A 60 -18.54 -27.57 14.29
N GLU A 61 -19.62 -27.09 14.90
CA GLU A 61 -19.82 -27.09 16.36
C GLU A 61 -19.76 -28.53 16.92
N GLN A 62 -20.39 -29.48 16.23
CA GLN A 62 -20.40 -30.89 16.61
C GLN A 62 -19.00 -31.53 16.52
N LYS A 63 -18.20 -31.19 15.50
CA LYS A 63 -16.81 -31.67 15.34
C LYS A 63 -15.81 -31.03 16.30
N LEU A 64 -16.10 -29.83 16.81
CA LEU A 64 -15.30 -29.15 17.82
C LEU A 64 -15.53 -29.74 19.22
N LEU A 65 -16.75 -30.20 19.50
CA LEU A 65 -17.09 -30.93 20.74
C LEU A 65 -16.41 -32.30 20.84
N ASP A 66 -16.19 -32.98 19.70
CA ASP A 66 -15.62 -34.33 19.68
C ASP A 66 -14.07 -34.37 19.82
N ASN A 67 -13.35 -33.26 19.61
CA ASN A 67 -11.88 -33.23 19.54
C ASN A 67 -11.16 -32.53 20.70
N ALA A 68 -11.85 -32.24 21.80
CA ALA A 68 -11.23 -31.61 22.96
C ALA A 68 -10.43 -32.62 23.81
N GLN A 69 -9.12 -32.79 23.54
CA GLN A 69 -8.16 -33.25 24.54
C GLN A 69 -6.95 -32.29 24.65
N PRO A 70 -6.44 -32.02 25.86
CA PRO A 70 -5.40 -31.02 26.06
C PRO A 70 -4.02 -31.68 26.08
N ASN A 71 -3.16 -31.34 25.11
CA ASN A 71 -1.74 -30.99 25.30
C ASN A 71 -0.97 -31.06 23.98
N CYS A 72 -0.22 -29.98 23.71
CA CYS A 72 1.11 -29.90 23.07
C CYS A 72 1.18 -28.77 22.02
N THR A 73 2.18 -27.92 22.18
CA THR A 73 2.34 -26.57 21.59
C THR A 73 2.86 -26.53 20.15
N ASP A 74 2.67 -27.58 19.36
CA ASP A 74 3.20 -27.66 17.97
C ASP A 74 2.12 -27.93 16.90
N TYR A 75 0.84 -27.86 17.31
CA TYR A 75 -0.32 -28.19 16.47
C TYR A 75 -1.03 -26.98 15.84
N THR A 76 -0.54 -25.75 16.03
CA THR A 76 -1.31 -24.54 15.69
C THR A 76 -1.23 -24.09 14.23
N GLU A 77 -0.23 -24.53 13.47
CA GLU A 77 -0.13 -24.21 12.03
C GLU A 77 -0.91 -25.22 11.16
N THR A 78 -0.80 -26.50 11.46
CA THR A 78 -1.55 -27.57 10.78
C THR A 78 -3.06 -27.46 11.02
N MET A 79 -3.48 -27.09 12.24
CA MET A 79 -4.89 -26.86 12.55
C MET A 79 -5.44 -25.58 11.92
N ARG A 80 -4.65 -24.50 11.78
CA ARG A 80 -5.07 -23.30 11.00
C ARG A 80 -5.24 -23.62 9.52
N ASN A 81 -4.29 -24.36 8.94
CA ASN A 81 -4.34 -24.74 7.53
C ASN A 81 -5.49 -25.72 7.24
N GLN A 82 -5.80 -26.64 8.17
CA GLN A 82 -6.99 -27.51 8.07
C GLN A 82 -8.30 -26.75 8.33
N GLN A 83 -8.29 -25.73 9.20
CA GLN A 83 -9.44 -24.84 9.41
C GLN A 83 -9.82 -24.10 8.12
N ILE A 84 -8.87 -23.56 7.35
CA ILE A 84 -9.16 -22.87 6.07
C ILE A 84 -9.86 -23.80 5.07
N GLN A 85 -9.52 -25.10 5.05
CA GLN A 85 -10.20 -26.09 4.19
C GLN A 85 -11.61 -26.47 4.68
N LEU A 86 -11.89 -26.38 5.99
CA LEU A 86 -13.20 -26.66 6.57
C LEU A 86 -14.14 -25.44 6.57
N PHE A 87 -13.62 -24.22 6.40
CA PHE A 87 -14.36 -22.95 6.48
C PHE A 87 -14.96 -22.44 5.15
N CYS A 88 -14.76 -23.13 4.02
CA CYS A 88 -15.35 -22.72 2.74
C CYS A 88 -16.09 -23.85 2.02
N PRO A 89 -17.36 -24.15 2.37
CA PRO A 89 -18.23 -24.98 1.54
C PRO A 89 -18.88 -24.13 0.44
N PHE A 90 -18.15 -23.26 -0.26
CA PHE A 90 -18.73 -22.43 -1.34
C PHE A 90 -17.78 -22.28 -2.51
N HIS A 91 -17.52 -23.39 -3.20
CA HIS A 91 -16.84 -23.39 -4.49
C HIS A 91 -17.78 -23.12 -5.68
N ASN A 92 -19.02 -22.64 -5.44
CA ASN A 92 -20.02 -22.45 -6.51
C ASN A 92 -21.03 -21.32 -6.32
N ILE A 93 -20.80 -20.36 -5.40
CA ILE A 93 -21.63 -19.15 -5.36
C ILE A 93 -20.83 -18.04 -5.97
N LYS A 94 -21.28 -17.56 -7.12
CA LYS A 94 -20.61 -16.50 -7.81
C LYS A 94 -21.19 -15.13 -7.39
N PRO A 95 -20.47 -14.25 -6.67
CA PRO A 95 -20.89 -12.86 -6.48
C PRO A 95 -20.61 -12.08 -7.79
N PHE A 96 -21.39 -12.36 -8.84
CA PHE A 96 -21.10 -11.86 -10.20
C PHE A 96 -21.47 -10.40 -10.41
N SER A 97 -22.29 -9.81 -9.54
CA SER A 97 -22.54 -8.38 -9.61
C SER A 97 -21.70 -7.66 -8.55
N GLN A 98 -20.95 -6.65 -8.99
CA GLN A 98 -20.27 -5.71 -8.10
C GLN A 98 -21.29 -4.88 -7.26
N ASP A 99 -22.59 -5.20 -7.33
CA ASP A 99 -23.69 -4.45 -6.73
C ASP A 99 -23.59 -4.42 -5.20
N PHE A 100 -23.10 -5.50 -4.57
CA PHE A 100 -22.92 -5.50 -3.12
C PHE A 100 -21.90 -4.44 -2.67
N LEU A 101 -20.97 -4.06 -3.54
CA LEU A 101 -19.99 -2.99 -3.28
C LEU A 101 -20.61 -1.60 -3.41
N CYS A 102 -21.84 -1.43 -3.92
CA CYS A 102 -22.52 -0.14 -3.87
C CYS A 102 -22.71 0.37 -2.44
N ALA A 103 -22.71 -0.52 -1.45
CA ALA A 103 -22.75 -0.18 -0.03
C ALA A 103 -21.42 0.39 0.53
N SER A 104 -20.32 0.36 -0.23
CA SER A 104 -19.02 0.90 0.19
C SER A 104 -19.02 2.43 0.32
N VAL A 105 -19.90 3.09 -0.43
CA VAL A 105 -20.07 4.55 -0.45
C VAL A 105 -21.42 4.96 0.09
N GLN A 106 -21.49 6.20 0.55
CA GLN A 106 -22.71 6.83 1.06
C GLN A 106 -23.00 8.10 0.26
N PRO A 107 -24.28 8.55 0.20
CA PRO A 107 -24.63 9.84 -0.41
C PRO A 107 -23.74 10.98 0.11
N PRO A 108 -23.27 11.90 -0.74
CA PRO A 108 -23.66 12.13 -2.14
C PRO A 108 -22.91 11.26 -3.18
N TRP A 109 -22.14 10.27 -2.74
CA TRP A 109 -21.37 9.40 -3.62
C TRP A 109 -22.15 8.17 -4.05
N GLN A 110 -21.94 7.77 -5.30
CA GLN A 110 -22.44 6.53 -5.87
C GLN A 110 -21.31 5.78 -6.57
N ARG A 111 -21.21 4.48 -6.32
CA ARG A 111 -20.32 3.59 -7.05
C ARG A 111 -20.99 3.18 -8.36
N ALA A 112 -20.22 3.19 -9.44
CA ALA A 112 -20.64 2.74 -10.76
C ALA A 112 -19.53 1.90 -11.40
N VAL A 113 -19.85 1.23 -12.51
CA VAL A 113 -18.92 0.35 -13.23
C VAL A 113 -18.86 0.80 -14.69
N SER A 114 -17.65 0.94 -15.22
CA SER A 114 -17.44 1.33 -16.62
C SER A 114 -17.83 0.19 -17.58
N HIS A 115 -17.82 0.47 -18.88
CA HIS A 115 -17.95 -0.55 -19.93
C HIS A 115 -16.82 -1.59 -19.91
N SER A 116 -15.67 -1.27 -19.30
CA SER A 116 -14.52 -2.16 -19.11
C SER A 116 -14.53 -2.86 -17.74
N GLU A 117 -15.67 -2.88 -17.06
CA GLU A 117 -15.85 -3.48 -15.73
C GLU A 117 -15.05 -2.80 -14.58
N VAL A 118 -14.44 -1.65 -14.86
CA VAL A 118 -13.65 -0.88 -13.89
C VAL A 118 -14.55 -0.02 -13.02
N PRO A 119 -14.45 -0.11 -11.68
CA PRO A 119 -15.25 0.73 -10.80
C PRO A 119 -14.80 2.19 -10.85
N TYR A 120 -15.78 3.09 -10.80
CA TYR A 120 -15.58 4.52 -10.64
C TYR A 120 -16.67 5.10 -9.74
N TYR A 121 -16.45 6.32 -9.24
CA TYR A 121 -17.28 6.94 -8.24
C TYR A 121 -17.84 8.27 -8.75
N ILE A 122 -19.15 8.45 -8.60
CA ILE A 122 -19.89 9.63 -9.02
C ILE A 122 -20.24 10.42 -7.77
N ASN A 123 -19.88 11.70 -7.74
CA ASN A 123 -20.32 12.65 -6.72
C ASN A 123 -21.47 13.48 -7.29
N HIS A 124 -22.70 13.23 -6.81
CA HIS A 124 -23.91 13.91 -7.28
C HIS A 124 -24.01 15.36 -6.82
N GLU A 125 -23.38 15.73 -5.71
CA GLU A 125 -23.37 17.11 -5.23
C GLU A 125 -22.48 17.99 -6.12
N LYS A 126 -21.29 17.48 -6.47
CA LYS A 126 -20.30 18.20 -7.29
C LYS A 126 -20.43 17.94 -8.79
N GLN A 127 -21.29 17.01 -9.19
CA GLN A 127 -21.45 16.57 -10.59
C GLN A 127 -20.11 16.16 -11.21
N THR A 128 -19.32 15.38 -10.46
CA THR A 128 -17.98 14.92 -10.88
C THR A 128 -17.87 13.41 -10.81
N THR A 129 -16.99 12.84 -11.62
CA THR A 129 -16.60 11.43 -11.57
C THR A 129 -15.13 11.29 -11.22
N SER A 130 -14.79 10.22 -10.51
CA SER A 130 -13.42 9.92 -10.09
C SER A 130 -13.18 8.42 -10.15
N TRP A 131 -11.95 8.01 -10.50
CA TRP A 131 -11.53 6.62 -10.36
C TRP A 131 -11.23 6.25 -8.91
N ASP A 132 -10.94 7.23 -8.07
CA ASP A 132 -10.56 7.01 -6.68
C ASP A 132 -11.77 6.99 -5.76
N HIS A 133 -11.80 6.00 -4.86
CA HIS A 133 -12.82 5.92 -3.82
C HIS A 133 -12.73 7.19 -2.93
N PRO A 134 -13.85 7.80 -2.51
CA PRO A 134 -13.82 9.04 -1.73
C PRO A 134 -13.01 8.92 -0.43
N LYS A 135 -13.16 7.83 0.32
CA LYS A 135 -12.33 7.55 1.50
C LYS A 135 -10.84 7.33 1.17
N MET A 136 -10.52 6.77 -0.01
CA MET A 136 -9.13 6.65 -0.46
C MET A 136 -8.53 8.04 -0.75
N THR A 137 -9.30 8.91 -1.41
CA THR A 137 -8.90 10.29 -1.66
C THR A 137 -8.63 11.03 -0.34
N GLN A 138 -9.54 10.92 0.63
CA GLN A 138 -9.36 11.51 1.97
C GLN A 138 -8.13 10.94 2.70
N LEU A 139 -7.92 9.63 2.61
CA LEU A 139 -6.76 8.95 3.20
C LEU A 139 -5.45 9.52 2.63
N PHE A 140 -5.33 9.63 1.30
CA PHE A 140 -4.13 10.17 0.65
C PHE A 140 -3.92 11.66 0.93
N GLN A 141 -4.99 12.44 0.97
CA GLN A 141 -4.92 13.85 1.40
C GLN A 141 -4.44 13.97 2.84
N SER A 142 -4.91 13.10 3.74
CA SER A 142 -4.47 13.11 5.15
C SER A 142 -2.97 12.88 5.29
N MET A 143 -2.34 12.14 4.37
CA MET A 143 -0.90 11.85 4.40
C MET A 143 -0.01 13.07 4.10
N ALA A 144 -0.57 14.20 3.64
CA ALA A 144 0.17 15.44 3.42
C ALA A 144 0.74 16.03 4.73
N ASP A 145 0.13 15.71 5.88
CA ASP A 145 0.63 16.12 7.21
C ASP A 145 1.98 15.47 7.56
N LEU A 146 2.36 14.36 6.92
CA LEU A 146 3.65 13.68 7.09
C LEU A 146 4.79 14.33 6.30
N SER A 147 4.52 15.41 5.56
CA SER A 147 5.55 16.16 4.80
C SER A 147 6.68 16.71 5.66
N HIS A 148 6.42 16.97 6.95
CA HIS A 148 7.42 17.43 7.93
C HIS A 148 8.48 16.37 8.30
N VAL A 149 8.30 15.10 7.91
CA VAL A 149 9.26 14.02 8.16
C VAL A 149 10.36 14.10 7.12
N HIS A 150 11.56 14.53 7.51
CA HIS A 150 12.68 14.80 6.59
C HIS A 150 13.25 13.52 5.97
N PHE A 151 13.22 12.40 6.69
CA PHE A 151 13.75 11.13 6.23
C PHE A 151 12.72 10.38 5.38
N SER A 152 13.01 10.20 4.09
CA SER A 152 12.09 9.58 3.12
C SER A 152 11.65 8.18 3.53
N ALA A 153 12.57 7.32 3.97
CA ALA A 153 12.25 5.96 4.38
C ALA A 153 11.18 5.92 5.50
N TYR A 154 11.29 6.79 6.50
CA TYR A 154 10.30 6.91 7.57
C TYR A 154 8.99 7.53 7.09
N ARG A 155 9.06 8.58 6.27
CA ARG A 155 7.87 9.22 5.70
C ARG A 155 7.05 8.23 4.88
N THR A 156 7.69 7.49 3.98
CA THR A 156 7.06 6.43 3.18
C THR A 156 6.52 5.34 4.08
N ALA A 157 7.29 4.84 5.05
CA ALA A 157 6.80 3.83 5.99
C ALA A 157 5.58 4.28 6.80
N MET A 158 5.54 5.54 7.28
CA MET A 158 4.39 6.10 7.98
C MET A 158 3.17 6.24 7.06
N LYS A 159 3.35 6.66 5.81
CA LYS A 159 2.30 6.67 4.78
C LYS A 159 1.78 5.25 4.52
N SER A 160 2.67 4.30 4.29
CA SER A 160 2.36 2.88 4.13
C SER A 160 1.62 2.31 5.34
N ARG A 161 1.98 2.70 6.57
CA ARG A 161 1.31 2.27 7.80
C ARG A 161 -0.13 2.78 7.89
N ARG A 162 -0.37 4.05 7.52
CA ARG A 162 -1.74 4.59 7.46
C ARG A 162 -2.60 3.87 6.43
N LEU A 163 -2.03 3.61 5.26
CA LEU A 163 -2.66 2.82 4.22
C LEU A 163 -2.97 1.39 4.70
N GLN A 164 -1.98 0.73 5.31
CA GLN A 164 -2.10 -0.63 5.85
C GLN A 164 -3.29 -0.76 6.80
N LYS A 165 -3.42 0.17 7.77
CA LYS A 165 -4.53 0.21 8.73
C LYS A 165 -5.87 0.50 8.07
N ALA A 166 -5.92 1.47 7.16
CA ALA A 166 -7.15 1.82 6.46
C ALA A 166 -7.69 0.64 5.62
N LEU A 167 -6.79 -0.18 5.08
CA LEU A 167 -7.13 -1.40 4.34
C LEU A 167 -7.31 -2.64 5.24
N CYS A 168 -7.11 -2.52 6.56
CA CYS A 168 -7.11 -3.63 7.52
C CYS A 168 -6.12 -4.76 7.18
N LEU A 169 -5.08 -4.48 6.39
CA LEU A 169 -4.07 -5.49 6.02
C LEU A 169 -3.10 -5.77 7.17
N ASP A 170 -3.03 -4.90 8.18
CA ASP A 170 -2.32 -5.17 9.44
C ASP A 170 -3.00 -6.22 10.32
N LEU A 171 -4.20 -6.69 9.95
CA LEU A 171 -4.89 -7.82 10.59
C LEU A 171 -4.72 -9.13 9.80
N LEU A 172 -4.28 -9.06 8.54
CA LEU A 172 -4.15 -10.22 7.66
C LEU A 172 -2.84 -10.96 7.90
N ASP A 173 -2.87 -12.11 8.57
CA ASP A 173 -1.67 -12.94 8.74
C ASP A 173 -1.16 -13.51 7.40
N LEU A 174 0.18 -13.58 7.24
CA LEU A 174 0.85 -14.10 6.03
C LEU A 174 0.38 -15.49 5.60
N SER A 175 0.26 -16.41 6.55
CA SER A 175 -0.17 -17.79 6.29
C SER A 175 -1.62 -17.85 5.80
N THR A 176 -2.51 -17.06 6.40
CA THR A 176 -3.90 -16.91 5.96
C THR A 176 -3.97 -16.36 4.54
N ALA A 177 -3.17 -15.33 4.21
CA ALA A 177 -3.12 -14.79 2.86
C ALA A 177 -2.68 -15.85 1.84
N GLN A 178 -1.64 -16.62 2.14
CA GLN A 178 -1.16 -17.69 1.27
C GLN A 178 -2.21 -18.79 1.07
N GLY A 179 -2.85 -19.25 2.14
CA GLY A 179 -3.92 -20.26 2.05
C GLY A 179 -5.10 -19.80 1.19
N ILE A 180 -5.44 -18.50 1.22
CA ILE A 180 -6.47 -17.93 0.35
C ILE A 180 -6.00 -17.88 -1.11
N PHE A 181 -4.74 -17.52 -1.38
CA PHE A 181 -4.21 -17.56 -2.75
C PHE A 181 -4.25 -18.97 -3.36
N ASP A 182 -3.96 -19.98 -2.55
CA ASP A 182 -4.01 -21.38 -2.98
C ASP A 182 -5.47 -21.81 -3.22
N LEU A 183 -6.41 -21.42 -2.35
CA LEU A 183 -7.84 -21.68 -2.51
C LEU A 183 -8.41 -21.09 -3.82
N HIS A 184 -7.95 -19.90 -4.20
CA HIS A 184 -8.35 -19.23 -5.45
C HIS A 184 -7.51 -19.66 -6.67
N ASN A 185 -6.69 -20.70 -6.54
CA ASN A 185 -5.84 -21.23 -7.61
C ASN A 185 -4.96 -20.15 -8.26
N LEU A 186 -4.41 -19.25 -7.44
CA LEU A 186 -3.52 -18.17 -7.89
C LEU A 186 -2.07 -18.67 -8.02
N THR A 187 -1.85 -19.81 -8.65
CA THR A 187 -0.52 -20.44 -8.73
C THR A 187 0.36 -19.85 -9.83
N GLN A 188 -0.23 -19.43 -10.95
CA GLN A 188 0.49 -18.87 -12.09
C GLN A 188 0.71 -17.37 -11.94
N ASN A 189 1.88 -16.99 -11.41
CA ASN A 189 2.21 -15.60 -11.09
C ASN A 189 2.20 -14.64 -12.30
N ALA A 190 2.40 -15.15 -13.53
CA ALA A 190 2.33 -14.34 -14.75
C ALA A 190 0.90 -14.05 -15.25
N ARG A 191 -0.12 -14.78 -14.75
CA ARG A 191 -1.52 -14.63 -15.18
C ARG A 191 -2.05 -13.24 -14.83
N MET A 192 -2.85 -12.66 -15.73
CA MET A 192 -3.60 -11.44 -15.48
C MET A 192 -4.96 -11.79 -14.88
N LEU A 193 -5.25 -11.24 -13.70
CA LEU A 193 -6.55 -11.36 -13.03
C LEU A 193 -7.47 -10.24 -13.49
N GLU A 194 -8.70 -10.59 -13.81
CA GLU A 194 -9.77 -9.62 -14.07
C GLU A 194 -10.42 -9.17 -12.75
N ILE A 195 -11.08 -8.01 -12.77
CA ILE A 195 -11.69 -7.41 -11.57
C ILE A 195 -12.60 -8.40 -10.79
N PRO A 196 -13.45 -9.22 -11.42
CA PRO A 196 -14.26 -10.19 -10.70
C PRO A 196 -13.43 -11.24 -9.92
N GLU A 197 -12.30 -11.69 -10.47
CA GLU A 197 -11.40 -12.62 -9.78
C GLU A 197 -10.74 -11.95 -8.57
N ILE A 198 -10.31 -10.70 -8.73
CA ILE A 198 -9.71 -9.91 -7.64
C ILE A 198 -10.74 -9.70 -6.52
N ILE A 199 -11.97 -9.31 -6.87
CA ILE A 199 -13.07 -9.14 -5.92
C ILE A 199 -13.35 -10.43 -5.16
N ASN A 200 -13.39 -11.58 -5.85
CA ASN A 200 -13.68 -12.86 -5.21
C ASN A 200 -12.59 -13.26 -4.19
N CYS A 201 -11.32 -13.06 -4.56
CA CYS A 201 -10.20 -13.31 -3.65
C CYS A 201 -10.25 -12.36 -2.44
N LEU A 202 -10.47 -11.05 -2.66
CA LEU A 202 -10.56 -10.07 -1.57
C LEU A 202 -11.80 -10.29 -0.69
N TYR A 203 -12.91 -10.73 -1.26
CA TYR A 203 -14.12 -11.07 -0.51
C TYR A 203 -13.84 -12.20 0.49
N THR A 204 -13.09 -13.21 0.06
CA THR A 204 -12.65 -14.30 0.96
C THR A 204 -11.75 -13.76 2.07
N VAL A 205 -10.77 -12.91 1.72
CA VAL A 205 -9.89 -12.23 2.71
C VAL A 205 -10.72 -11.49 3.75
N TYR A 206 -11.58 -10.57 3.33
CA TYR A 206 -12.30 -9.71 4.27
C TYR A 206 -13.41 -10.43 5.04
N THR A 207 -13.97 -11.52 4.49
CA THR A 207 -14.91 -12.37 5.23
C THR A 207 -14.21 -13.11 6.38
N VAL A 208 -13.02 -13.68 6.12
CA VAL A 208 -12.21 -14.29 7.18
C VAL A 208 -11.81 -13.25 8.24
N LEU A 209 -11.37 -12.07 7.81
CA LEU A 209 -11.02 -10.99 8.76
C LEU A 209 -12.23 -10.50 9.56
N LYS A 210 -13.42 -10.43 8.97
CA LYS A 210 -14.65 -10.06 9.67
C LYS A 210 -15.03 -11.05 10.77
N GLN A 211 -14.82 -12.35 10.52
CA GLN A 211 -15.11 -13.38 11.53
C GLN A 211 -14.16 -13.26 12.73
N ILE A 212 -12.89 -12.95 12.49
CA ILE A 212 -11.88 -12.81 13.55
C ILE A 212 -12.01 -11.45 14.27
N HIS A 213 -12.33 -10.39 13.53
CA HIS A 213 -12.38 -9.00 14.00
C HIS A 213 -13.70 -8.32 13.59
N PRO A 214 -14.84 -8.71 14.20
CA PRO A 214 -16.16 -8.27 13.78
C PRO A 214 -16.37 -6.75 13.88
N ASP A 215 -15.77 -6.08 14.87
CA ASP A 215 -15.97 -4.64 15.08
C ASP A 215 -15.08 -3.75 14.22
N LEU A 216 -13.99 -4.30 13.66
CA LEU A 216 -12.99 -3.51 12.93
C LEU A 216 -13.19 -3.58 11.41
N VAL A 217 -13.77 -4.66 10.90
CA VAL A 217 -13.86 -4.91 9.46
C VAL A 217 -15.26 -4.63 8.94
N ASN A 218 -15.36 -3.78 7.92
CA ASN A 218 -16.56 -3.61 7.11
C ASN A 218 -16.26 -4.18 5.72
N VAL A 219 -16.83 -5.36 5.40
CA VAL A 219 -16.43 -6.14 4.22
C VAL A 219 -16.60 -5.36 2.91
N PRO A 220 -17.77 -4.80 2.54
CA PRO A 220 -17.91 -4.01 1.32
C PRO A 220 -16.92 -2.84 1.21
N GLU A 221 -16.70 -2.11 2.31
CA GLU A 221 -15.84 -0.94 2.32
C GLU A 221 -14.36 -1.31 2.20
N CYS A 222 -13.86 -2.22 3.05
CA CYS A 222 -12.46 -2.63 3.04
C CYS A 222 -12.08 -3.29 1.72
N LEU A 223 -12.99 -4.09 1.14
CA LEU A 223 -12.79 -4.72 -0.16
C LEU A 223 -12.68 -3.68 -1.27
N ASP A 224 -13.62 -2.75 -1.37
CA ASP A 224 -13.64 -1.76 -2.45
C ASP A 224 -12.45 -0.79 -2.34
N LEU A 225 -12.03 -0.44 -1.10
CA LEU A 225 -10.80 0.31 -0.85
C LEU A 225 -9.55 -0.47 -1.28
N CYS A 226 -9.46 -1.75 -0.96
CA CYS A 226 -8.31 -2.58 -1.33
C CYS A 226 -8.23 -2.79 -2.84
N LEU A 227 -9.37 -3.04 -3.49
CA LEU A 227 -9.47 -3.10 -4.95
C LEU A 227 -9.02 -1.77 -5.59
N ASN A 228 -9.54 -0.64 -5.11
CA ASN A 228 -9.15 0.68 -5.59
C ASN A 228 -7.64 0.93 -5.43
N TRP A 229 -7.07 0.54 -4.29
CA TRP A 229 -5.63 0.62 -4.07
C TRP A 229 -4.82 -0.26 -5.03
N LEU A 230 -5.19 -1.54 -5.20
CA LEU A 230 -4.50 -2.46 -6.12
C LEU A 230 -4.52 -1.94 -7.56
N LEU A 231 -5.66 -1.40 -8.02
CA LEU A 231 -5.77 -0.79 -9.34
C LEU A 231 -4.92 0.48 -9.45
N ASN A 232 -4.85 1.31 -8.39
CA ASN A 232 -3.98 2.49 -8.36
C ASN A 232 -2.49 2.16 -8.46
N VAL A 233 -2.06 1.05 -7.84
CA VAL A 233 -0.66 0.62 -7.82
C VAL A 233 -0.28 -0.14 -9.10
N TYR A 234 -1.14 -1.05 -9.57
CA TYR A 234 -0.76 -2.04 -10.59
C TYR A 234 -1.56 -1.96 -11.91
N ASP A 235 -2.61 -1.14 -11.98
CA ASP A 235 -3.37 -0.87 -13.20
C ASP A 235 -3.71 0.63 -13.35
N PRO A 236 -2.69 1.51 -13.44
CA PRO A 236 -2.91 2.95 -13.58
C PRO A 236 -3.64 3.30 -14.88
N GLY A 237 -3.51 2.45 -15.91
CA GLY A 237 -4.20 2.60 -17.20
C GLY A 237 -5.67 2.18 -17.18
N ARG A 238 -6.18 1.64 -16.06
CA ARG A 238 -7.57 1.16 -15.93
C ARG A 238 -7.96 0.15 -17.01
N SER A 239 -7.05 -0.79 -17.28
CA SER A 239 -7.32 -1.92 -18.17
C SER A 239 -8.29 -2.94 -17.57
N GLY A 240 -8.50 -2.89 -16.24
CA GLY A 240 -9.31 -3.85 -15.49
C GLY A 240 -8.57 -5.16 -15.18
N LYS A 241 -7.24 -5.16 -15.31
CA LYS A 241 -6.42 -6.37 -15.15
C LYS A 241 -5.20 -6.12 -14.26
N VAL A 242 -4.94 -7.03 -13.33
CA VAL A 242 -3.76 -6.99 -12.44
C VAL A 242 -3.06 -8.34 -12.47
N GLN A 243 -1.73 -8.35 -12.59
CA GLN A 243 -0.95 -9.58 -12.56
C GLN A 243 -1.03 -10.26 -11.17
N VAL A 244 -1.16 -11.59 -11.14
CA VAL A 244 -1.19 -12.39 -9.90
C VAL A 244 0.00 -12.06 -9.00
N LEU A 245 1.22 -12.03 -9.55
CA LEU A 245 2.44 -11.67 -8.81
C LEU A 245 2.29 -10.34 -8.09
N SER A 246 1.85 -9.31 -8.81
CA SER A 246 1.71 -7.94 -8.30
C SER A 246 0.68 -7.86 -7.17
N MET A 247 -0.48 -8.50 -7.34
CA MET A 247 -1.50 -8.58 -6.29
C MET A 247 -0.93 -9.26 -5.02
N LYS A 248 -0.29 -10.42 -5.17
CA LYS A 248 0.32 -11.14 -4.04
C LYS A 248 1.40 -10.31 -3.36
N VAL A 249 2.33 -9.73 -4.11
CA VAL A 249 3.41 -8.88 -3.55
C VAL A 249 2.84 -7.70 -2.79
N GLY A 250 1.81 -7.04 -3.33
CA GLY A 250 1.13 -5.93 -2.63
C GLY A 250 0.52 -6.36 -1.30
N LEU A 251 -0.30 -7.41 -1.32
CA LEU A 251 -0.99 -7.91 -0.11
C LEU A 251 0.00 -8.47 0.92
N LEU A 252 0.97 -9.29 0.51
CA LEU A 252 2.00 -9.85 1.40
C LEU A 252 2.88 -8.75 2.02
N SER A 253 3.25 -7.72 1.25
CA SER A 253 4.06 -6.61 1.78
C SER A 253 3.36 -5.88 2.93
N LEU A 254 2.04 -5.67 2.81
CA LEU A 254 1.24 -4.96 3.81
C LEU A 254 0.54 -5.88 4.83
N SER A 255 0.67 -7.20 4.70
CA SER A 255 0.12 -8.17 5.66
C SER A 255 0.78 -8.08 7.06
N LYS A 256 0.21 -8.76 8.05
CA LYS A 256 0.79 -8.99 9.38
C LYS A 256 1.71 -10.21 9.37
N GLY A 257 2.89 -10.07 9.95
CA GLY A 257 3.85 -11.16 10.13
C GLY A 257 5.24 -10.66 10.47
N HIS A 258 6.13 -11.59 10.83
CA HIS A 258 7.54 -11.28 11.07
C HIS A 258 8.22 -10.87 9.77
N LEU A 259 9.16 -9.93 9.87
CA LEU A 259 9.86 -9.38 8.71
C LEU A 259 10.67 -10.46 7.95
N GLY A 260 11.31 -11.37 8.68
CA GLY A 260 12.04 -12.50 8.10
C GLY A 260 11.13 -13.40 7.27
N ASP A 261 9.94 -13.73 7.77
CA ASP A 261 8.98 -14.55 7.01
C ASP A 261 8.46 -13.82 5.80
N LYS A 262 8.19 -12.50 5.88
CA LYS A 262 7.85 -11.72 4.69
C LYS A 262 8.91 -11.82 3.59
N TYR A 263 10.19 -11.79 3.94
CA TYR A 263 11.25 -11.97 2.96
C TYR A 263 11.18 -13.35 2.29
N LYS A 264 10.94 -14.41 3.07
CA LYS A 264 10.74 -15.77 2.53
C LYS A 264 9.54 -15.83 1.58
N TYR A 265 8.37 -15.35 2.03
CA TYR A 265 7.16 -15.36 1.22
C TYR A 265 7.31 -14.59 -0.09
N LEU A 266 7.97 -13.43 -0.06
CA LEU A 266 8.25 -12.62 -1.25
C LEU A 266 9.23 -13.31 -2.19
N PHE A 267 10.30 -13.91 -1.66
CA PHE A 267 11.28 -14.68 -2.46
C PHE A 267 10.61 -15.83 -3.20
N TYR A 268 9.79 -16.63 -2.50
CA TYR A 268 9.08 -17.76 -3.09
C TYR A 268 7.98 -17.38 -4.08
N GLN A 269 7.58 -16.10 -4.19
CA GLN A 269 6.73 -15.67 -5.30
C GLN A 269 7.48 -15.61 -6.64
N VAL A 270 8.81 -15.57 -6.65
CA VAL A 270 9.59 -15.47 -7.88
C VAL A 270 10.62 -16.58 -8.06
N ALA A 271 10.91 -17.35 -7.00
CA ALA A 271 11.78 -18.51 -7.07
C ALA A 271 11.25 -19.56 -8.06
N ASP A 272 12.17 -20.30 -8.65
CA ASP A 272 11.88 -21.45 -9.48
C ASP A 272 11.56 -22.70 -8.62
N PRO A 273 11.15 -23.84 -9.24
CA PRO A 273 10.89 -25.07 -8.50
C PRO A 273 12.09 -25.69 -7.77
N SER A 274 13.30 -25.16 -7.98
CA SER A 274 14.53 -25.57 -7.29
C SER A 274 14.90 -24.62 -6.15
N ASP A 275 13.96 -23.75 -5.74
CA ASP A 275 14.13 -22.71 -4.71
C ASP A 275 15.24 -21.68 -5.03
N LYS A 276 15.49 -21.44 -6.32
CA LYS A 276 16.48 -20.49 -6.83
C LYS A 276 15.85 -19.34 -7.58
N CYS A 277 16.52 -18.20 -7.57
CA CYS A 277 16.04 -16.97 -8.21
C CYS A 277 17.13 -16.35 -9.08
N ASN A 278 16.86 -16.18 -10.36
CA ASN A 278 17.74 -15.48 -11.30
C ASN A 278 17.50 -13.96 -11.30
N GLN A 279 18.34 -13.22 -12.02
CA GLN A 279 18.28 -11.76 -12.09
C GLN A 279 16.91 -11.24 -12.59
N LYS A 280 16.31 -11.91 -13.57
CA LYS A 280 15.02 -11.51 -14.14
C LYS A 280 13.88 -11.72 -13.14
N GLN A 281 13.88 -12.84 -12.43
CA GLN A 281 12.92 -13.14 -11.37
C GLN A 281 13.00 -12.12 -10.23
N LEU A 282 14.23 -11.80 -9.77
CA LEU A 282 14.42 -10.76 -8.76
C LEU A 282 13.97 -9.38 -9.26
N ALA A 283 14.26 -9.04 -10.52
CA ALA A 283 13.81 -7.79 -11.13
C ALA A 283 12.28 -7.67 -11.11
N LEU A 284 11.54 -8.75 -11.38
CA LEU A 284 10.08 -8.77 -11.30
C LEU A 284 9.57 -8.48 -9.89
N LEU A 285 10.17 -9.12 -8.87
CA LEU A 285 9.81 -8.86 -7.48
C LEU A 285 10.02 -7.39 -7.10
N LEU A 286 11.23 -6.86 -7.37
CA LEU A 286 11.58 -5.48 -7.03
C LEU A 286 10.72 -4.47 -7.81
N HIS A 287 10.43 -4.75 -9.08
CA HIS A 287 9.55 -3.91 -9.89
C HIS A 287 8.12 -3.88 -9.35
N SER A 288 7.58 -5.00 -8.85
CA SER A 288 6.26 -5.01 -8.20
C SER A 288 6.30 -4.31 -6.84
N THR A 289 7.34 -4.54 -6.03
CA THR A 289 7.43 -3.94 -4.69
C THR A 289 7.59 -2.42 -4.72
N ILE A 290 8.36 -1.86 -5.68
CA ILE A 290 8.59 -0.41 -5.78
C ILE A 290 7.35 0.38 -6.19
N GLN A 291 6.34 -0.27 -6.78
CA GLN A 291 5.08 0.40 -7.15
C GLN A 291 4.34 0.96 -5.94
N VAL A 292 4.50 0.34 -4.75
CA VAL A 292 3.84 0.84 -3.54
C VAL A 292 4.40 2.21 -3.13
N PRO A 293 5.73 2.42 -2.95
CA PRO A 293 6.30 3.76 -2.79
C PRO A 293 6.03 4.71 -3.97
N HIS A 294 5.94 4.19 -5.20
CA HIS A 294 5.63 4.99 -6.38
C HIS A 294 4.26 5.64 -6.27
N GLN A 295 3.23 4.86 -5.92
CA GLN A 295 1.87 5.33 -5.75
C GLN A 295 1.73 6.33 -4.57
N LEU A 296 2.61 6.23 -3.56
CA LEU A 296 2.71 7.20 -2.46
C LEU A 296 3.46 8.50 -2.82
N GLY A 297 3.97 8.60 -4.05
CA GLY A 297 4.75 9.74 -4.56
C GLY A 297 6.19 9.80 -4.05
N GLU A 298 6.76 8.68 -3.62
CA GLU A 298 8.06 8.65 -2.92
C GLU A 298 9.14 7.81 -3.64
N ALA A 299 8.83 7.19 -4.79
CA ALA A 299 9.74 6.27 -5.50
C ALA A 299 11.13 6.86 -5.83
N ALA A 300 11.23 8.17 -6.06
CA ALA A 300 12.51 8.83 -6.34
C ALA A 300 13.54 8.60 -5.22
N ALA A 301 13.09 8.48 -3.97
CA ALA A 301 13.96 8.20 -2.83
C ALA A 301 14.45 6.75 -2.77
N PHE A 302 13.88 5.83 -3.55
CA PHE A 302 14.14 4.39 -3.49
C PHE A 302 14.79 3.84 -4.78
N GLY A 303 15.44 4.70 -5.57
CA GLY A 303 16.11 4.32 -6.81
C GLY A 303 15.25 4.44 -8.08
N GLY A 304 14.03 4.98 -7.96
CA GLY A 304 13.09 5.12 -9.08
C GLY A 304 12.56 3.77 -9.57
N SER A 305 12.00 3.73 -10.78
CA SER A 305 11.40 2.52 -11.35
C SER A 305 12.41 1.51 -11.91
N ASN A 306 13.69 1.87 -11.98
CA ASN A 306 14.72 1.00 -12.51
C ASN A 306 15.29 0.07 -11.40
N ALA A 307 14.87 -1.19 -11.43
CA ALA A 307 15.33 -2.20 -10.47
C ALA A 307 16.77 -2.69 -10.71
N GLU A 308 17.33 -2.49 -11.91
CA GLU A 308 18.59 -3.11 -12.35
C GLU A 308 19.80 -2.85 -11.44
N PRO A 309 20.03 -1.63 -10.90
CA PRO A 309 21.12 -1.41 -9.94
C PRO A 309 20.95 -2.23 -8.65
N SER A 310 19.71 -2.42 -8.19
CA SER A 310 19.42 -3.21 -6.99
C SER A 310 19.61 -4.70 -7.25
N VAL A 311 19.20 -5.19 -8.42
CA VAL A 311 19.43 -6.57 -8.85
C VAL A 311 20.93 -6.86 -8.88
N ARG A 312 21.71 -6.04 -9.60
CA ARG A 312 23.18 -6.20 -9.65
C ARG A 312 23.82 -6.15 -8.26
N SER A 313 23.34 -5.28 -7.37
CA SER A 313 23.82 -5.21 -5.98
C SER A 313 23.54 -6.50 -5.20
N CYS A 314 22.38 -7.14 -5.41
CA CYS A 314 22.04 -8.40 -4.75
C CYS A 314 22.95 -9.54 -5.22
N PHE A 315 23.12 -9.71 -6.52
CA PHE A 315 23.97 -10.77 -7.11
C PHE A 315 25.46 -10.57 -6.83
N GLN A 316 25.94 -9.34 -6.67
CA GLN A 316 27.31 -9.10 -6.20
C GLN A 316 27.52 -9.49 -4.73
N HIS A 317 26.45 -9.53 -3.93
CA HIS A 317 26.50 -9.92 -2.52
C HIS A 317 26.34 -11.43 -2.35
N GLY A 318 25.39 -12.03 -3.07
CA GLY A 318 25.03 -13.45 -3.02
C GLY A 318 25.88 -14.35 -3.92
N SER A 319 27.21 -14.35 -3.75
CA SER A 319 28.17 -15.19 -4.52
C SER A 319 28.12 -15.00 -6.05
N SER A 320 29.22 -15.36 -6.76
CA SER A 320 29.38 -15.11 -8.20
C SER A 320 28.55 -16.02 -9.14
N GLY A 321 27.43 -16.56 -8.67
CA GLY A 321 26.54 -17.45 -9.42
C GLY A 321 25.55 -16.71 -10.32
N GLU A 322 24.91 -17.44 -11.24
CA GLU A 322 23.82 -16.93 -12.09
C GLU A 322 22.48 -16.83 -11.33
N ASP A 323 22.35 -17.55 -10.21
CA ASP A 323 21.16 -17.62 -9.37
C ASP A 323 21.51 -17.34 -7.89
N ILE A 324 20.54 -16.83 -7.15
CA ILE A 324 20.60 -16.66 -5.69
C ILE A 324 19.62 -17.60 -4.97
N GLU A 325 20.02 -18.03 -3.78
CA GLU A 325 19.20 -18.83 -2.87
C GLU A 325 18.55 -17.94 -1.79
N LEU A 326 17.56 -18.49 -1.07
CA LEU A 326 16.80 -17.76 -0.06
C LEU A 326 17.68 -17.07 0.99
N GLU A 327 18.69 -17.77 1.51
CA GLU A 327 19.58 -17.24 2.56
C GLU A 327 20.34 -16.00 2.07
N GLN A 328 20.86 -16.04 0.84
CA GLN A 328 21.59 -14.92 0.24
C GLN A 328 20.68 -13.71 0.00
N PHE A 329 19.44 -13.95 -0.44
CA PHE A 329 18.43 -12.90 -0.58
C PHE A 329 18.09 -12.26 0.77
N VAL A 330 17.86 -13.08 1.79
CA VAL A 330 17.54 -12.61 3.14
C VAL A 330 18.71 -11.82 3.73
N ASP A 331 19.94 -12.28 3.58
CA ASP A 331 21.14 -11.54 4.03
C ASP A 331 21.26 -10.18 3.33
N TRP A 332 21.02 -10.13 2.02
CA TRP A 332 20.97 -8.87 1.27
C TRP A 332 19.86 -7.94 1.77
N MET A 333 18.67 -8.46 2.06
CA MET A 333 17.55 -7.69 2.62
C MET A 333 17.86 -7.11 4.01
N HIS A 334 18.64 -7.81 4.84
CA HIS A 334 19.12 -7.30 6.14
C HIS A 334 20.12 -6.13 6.01
N LEU A 335 20.73 -5.95 4.84
CA LEU A 335 21.49 -4.73 4.53
C LEU A 335 20.60 -3.51 4.29
N GLU A 336 19.28 -3.72 4.18
CA GLU A 336 18.26 -2.69 3.91
C GLU A 336 18.55 -1.93 2.61
N PRO A 337 18.55 -2.62 1.46
CA PRO A 337 18.86 -2.00 0.17
C PRO A 337 17.87 -0.88 -0.13
N GLN A 338 18.35 0.16 -0.83
CA GLN A 338 17.59 1.39 -1.03
C GLN A 338 16.23 1.17 -1.70
N SER A 339 16.07 0.16 -2.56
CA SER A 339 14.80 -0.19 -3.20
C SER A 339 13.77 -0.82 -2.26
N MET A 340 14.21 -1.40 -1.14
CA MET A 340 13.36 -2.17 -0.23
C MET A 340 13.29 -1.61 1.19
N VAL A 341 14.15 -0.65 1.56
CA VAL A 341 14.28 -0.12 2.94
C VAL A 341 12.97 0.41 3.54
N TRP A 342 11.98 0.81 2.72
CA TRP A 342 10.67 1.22 3.23
C TRP A 342 9.92 0.09 3.96
N LEU A 343 10.11 -1.17 3.56
CA LEU A 343 9.44 -2.33 4.15
C LEU A 343 9.94 -2.67 5.57
N PRO A 344 11.25 -2.83 5.85
CA PRO A 344 11.72 -3.00 7.22
C PRO A 344 11.42 -1.78 8.09
N VAL A 345 11.45 -0.55 7.53
CA VAL A 345 11.09 0.66 8.29
C VAL A 345 9.60 0.67 8.63
N LEU A 346 8.70 0.21 7.76
CA LEU A 346 7.28 0.02 8.07
C LEU A 346 7.08 -0.87 9.30
N HIS A 347 7.82 -1.96 9.42
CA HIS A 347 7.76 -2.84 10.59
C HIS A 347 8.24 -2.15 11.86
N ARG A 348 9.32 -1.36 11.78
CA ARG A 348 9.81 -0.58 12.92
C ARG A 348 8.82 0.51 13.33
N VAL A 349 8.17 1.17 12.38
CA VAL A 349 7.10 2.14 12.64
C VAL A 349 5.95 1.45 13.37
N ALA A 350 5.50 0.29 12.90
CA ALA A 350 4.43 -0.47 13.54
C ALA A 350 4.79 -0.88 14.99
N ALA A 351 6.01 -1.34 15.23
CA ALA A 351 6.48 -1.68 16.58
C ALA A 351 6.54 -0.45 17.50
N ALA A 352 7.02 0.68 16.97
CA ALA A 352 7.19 1.91 17.75
C ALA A 352 5.85 2.53 18.19
N GLU A 353 4.73 2.32 17.50
CA GLU A 353 3.43 2.93 17.82
C GLU A 353 3.00 2.74 19.27
N THR A 354 3.37 1.63 19.90
CA THR A 354 3.01 1.29 21.29
C THR A 354 4.17 1.41 22.27
N ALA A 355 5.35 1.79 21.79
CA ALA A 355 6.56 1.86 22.61
C ALA A 355 6.56 3.11 23.50
N ILE A 356 6.89 2.89 24.77
CA ILE A 356 7.03 3.93 25.79
C ILE A 356 8.43 3.85 26.38
N HIS A 357 9.18 4.94 26.31
CA HIS A 357 10.51 5.03 26.89
C HIS A 357 10.54 6.01 28.06
N GLN A 358 11.02 5.54 29.21
CA GLN A 358 11.27 6.36 30.41
C GLN A 358 12.54 7.21 30.25
N ALA A 359 12.64 7.93 29.15
CA ALA A 359 13.76 8.79 28.79
C ALA A 359 13.24 10.18 28.44
N LYS A 360 14.02 11.22 28.77
CA LYS A 360 13.66 12.61 28.50
C LYS A 360 14.32 13.09 27.22
N CYS A 361 13.56 13.73 26.34
CA CYS A 361 14.12 14.30 25.12
C CYS A 361 15.10 15.43 25.42
N ASN A 362 16.31 15.36 24.86
CA ASN A 362 17.31 16.40 25.03
C ASN A 362 16.95 17.70 24.29
N ILE A 363 16.01 17.65 23.33
CA ILE A 363 15.54 18.79 22.54
C ILE A 363 14.25 19.37 23.14
N CYS A 364 13.09 18.71 22.96
CA CYS A 364 11.78 19.24 23.42
C CYS A 364 11.48 19.03 24.90
N LYS A 365 12.26 18.21 25.61
CA LYS A 365 12.09 17.88 27.04
C LYS A 365 10.91 16.97 27.38
N ASP A 366 10.16 16.46 26.39
CA ASP A 366 9.09 15.50 26.61
C ASP A 366 9.58 14.22 27.31
N CYS A 367 8.75 13.71 28.23
CA CYS A 367 8.96 12.49 28.99
C CYS A 367 7.59 12.01 29.54
N PRO A 368 7.23 10.73 29.42
CA PRO A 368 7.95 9.69 28.67
C PRO A 368 7.90 9.93 27.16
N MET A 369 8.88 9.39 26.42
CA MET A 369 8.81 9.41 24.95
C MET A 369 7.88 8.29 24.47
N MET A 370 6.93 8.65 23.62
CA MET A 370 6.09 7.72 22.88
C MET A 370 6.64 7.56 21.46
N GLY A 371 6.62 6.35 20.92
CA GLY A 371 7.18 6.10 19.59
C GLY A 371 8.67 5.78 19.63
N PHE A 372 9.39 6.16 18.57
CA PHE A 372 10.84 5.96 18.50
C PHE A 372 11.61 6.78 19.53
N ARG A 373 12.68 6.17 20.06
CA ARG A 373 13.77 6.83 20.78
C ARG A 373 15.07 6.72 20.01
N TYR A 374 15.73 7.85 19.80
CA TYR A 374 17.03 7.92 19.13
C TYR A 374 18.11 8.32 20.13
N ARG A 375 19.10 7.45 20.35
CA ARG A 375 20.21 7.71 21.26
C ARG A 375 21.50 8.01 20.49
N SER A 376 22.20 9.08 20.87
CA SER A 376 23.49 9.39 20.27
C SER A 376 24.58 8.43 20.71
N LEU A 377 25.33 7.92 19.73
CA LEU A 377 26.58 7.19 19.96
C LEU A 377 27.80 8.12 20.00
N LYS A 378 27.60 9.45 20.02
CA LYS A 378 28.68 10.44 20.16
C LYS A 378 28.59 11.20 21.48
N HIS A 379 27.38 11.59 21.88
CA HIS A 379 27.13 12.33 23.11
C HIS A 379 26.53 11.40 24.17
N PHE A 380 27.13 11.39 25.35
CA PHE A 380 26.65 10.60 26.47
C PHE A 380 25.26 11.07 26.93
N ASN A 381 24.34 10.14 27.16
CA ASN A 381 22.95 10.38 27.58
C ASN A 381 22.25 11.48 26.76
N TYR A 382 22.42 11.41 25.44
CA TYR A 382 21.72 12.27 24.51
C TYR A 382 20.66 11.48 23.77
N ASP A 383 19.41 11.65 24.20
CA ASP A 383 18.24 10.99 23.67
C ASP A 383 17.34 12.00 22.93
N VAL A 384 16.80 11.59 21.80
CA VAL A 384 15.93 12.41 20.94
C VAL A 384 14.66 11.64 20.66
N CYS A 385 13.50 12.28 20.88
CA CYS A 385 12.20 11.67 20.57
C CYS A 385 11.95 11.64 19.05
N GLN A 386 11.01 10.78 18.64
CA GLN A 386 10.53 10.65 17.27
C GLN A 386 10.30 11.99 16.55
N ASN A 387 9.49 12.88 17.14
CA ASN A 387 9.11 14.14 16.50
C ASN A 387 10.30 15.07 16.29
N CYS A 388 11.20 15.17 17.28
CA CYS A 388 12.40 16.00 17.14
C CYS A 388 13.37 15.43 16.10
N PHE A 389 13.50 14.11 16.06
CA PHE A 389 14.35 13.44 15.08
C PHE A 389 13.81 13.63 13.66
N PHE A 390 12.53 13.31 13.42
CA PHE A 390 11.90 13.40 12.10
C PHE A 390 11.87 14.81 11.51
N SER A 391 11.70 15.84 12.35
CA SER A 391 11.80 17.24 11.91
C SER A 391 13.25 17.74 11.78
N GLY A 392 14.27 16.89 12.00
CA GLY A 392 15.68 17.28 11.92
C GLY A 392 16.12 18.32 12.95
N ARG A 393 15.42 18.42 14.09
CA ARG A 393 15.78 19.39 15.14
C ARG A 393 17.10 18.97 15.78
N THR A 394 17.92 19.97 16.14
CA THR A 394 19.19 19.73 16.84
C THR A 394 19.30 20.66 18.05
N ALA A 395 20.04 20.23 19.07
CA ALA A 395 20.32 21.04 20.26
C ALA A 395 21.67 20.68 20.86
N LYS A 396 22.27 21.60 21.65
CA LYS A 396 23.51 21.39 22.40
C LYS A 396 24.69 20.91 21.53
N GLY A 397 24.86 21.48 20.33
CA GLY A 397 25.96 21.14 19.41
C GLY A 397 25.91 19.73 18.81
N HIS A 398 24.80 19.01 18.97
CA HIS A 398 24.57 17.75 18.28
C HIS A 398 24.28 17.99 16.80
N SER A 399 24.89 17.18 15.93
CA SER A 399 24.66 17.19 14.49
C SER A 399 24.04 15.86 14.08
N LEU A 400 23.07 15.89 13.17
CA LEU A 400 22.40 14.70 12.62
C LEU A 400 23.35 13.73 11.90
N ILE A 401 24.58 14.18 11.59
CA ILE A 401 25.65 13.35 10.99
C ILE A 401 26.23 12.37 12.02
N TYR A 402 26.10 12.66 13.31
CA TYR A 402 26.61 11.77 14.35
C TYR A 402 25.79 10.47 14.39
N PRO A 403 26.44 9.32 14.61
CA PRO A 403 25.75 8.05 14.64
C PRO A 403 24.74 8.01 15.79
N MET A 404 23.52 7.58 15.47
CA MET A 404 22.42 7.37 16.40
C MET A 404 22.04 5.89 16.41
N VAL A 405 21.59 5.39 17.55
CA VAL A 405 20.88 4.10 17.66
C VAL A 405 19.40 4.38 17.77
N GLU A 406 18.64 3.64 17.00
CA GLU A 406 17.18 3.66 16.97
C GLU A 406 16.64 2.58 17.91
N TYR A 407 15.70 2.96 18.76
CA TYR A 407 14.93 2.06 19.62
C TYR A 407 13.46 2.19 19.25
N CYS A 408 12.84 1.07 18.89
CA CYS A 408 11.40 0.93 18.60
C CYS A 408 10.65 0.09 19.64
N THR A 409 11.36 -0.45 20.63
CA THR A 409 10.82 -1.21 21.77
C THR A 409 11.45 -0.70 23.07
N PRO A 410 10.79 -0.89 24.24
CA PRO A 410 11.35 -0.47 25.52
C PRO A 410 12.77 -1.04 25.74
N THR A 411 13.71 -0.15 26.08
CA THR A 411 15.13 -0.48 26.18
C THR A 411 15.41 -1.40 27.36
N THR A 412 16.20 -2.45 27.14
CA THR A 412 16.68 -3.33 28.22
C THR A 412 18.03 -2.86 28.77
N SER A 413 18.34 -3.18 30.03
CA SER A 413 19.58 -2.74 30.70
C SER A 413 20.87 -3.20 30.00
N GLY A 414 20.84 -4.34 29.29
CA GLY A 414 21.98 -4.84 28.52
C GLY A 414 22.30 -4.01 27.26
N GLU A 415 21.30 -3.39 26.64
CA GLU A 415 21.46 -2.53 25.46
C GLU A 415 22.12 -1.20 25.84
N ASP A 416 21.74 -0.64 26.98
CA ASP A 416 22.33 0.57 27.54
C ASP A 416 23.86 0.43 27.77
N VAL A 417 24.30 -0.71 28.31
CA VAL A 417 25.74 -0.99 28.52
C VAL A 417 26.49 -1.09 27.19
N ARG A 418 25.90 -1.77 26.19
CA ARG A 418 26.51 -1.90 24.86
C ARG A 418 26.72 -0.53 24.21
N ASP A 419 25.72 0.33 24.27
CA ASP A 419 25.80 1.66 23.68
C ASP A 419 26.77 2.58 24.42
N PHE A 420 26.87 2.47 25.74
CA PHE A 420 27.89 3.17 26.51
C PHE A 420 29.31 2.87 26.00
N THR A 421 29.63 1.60 25.73
CA THR A 421 30.95 1.23 25.18
C THR A 421 31.19 1.81 23.79
N LYS A 422 30.16 1.94 22.95
CA LYS A 422 30.26 2.57 21.62
C LYS A 422 30.47 4.09 21.74
N VAL A 423 29.79 4.75 22.67
CA VAL A 423 29.96 6.19 22.94
C VAL A 423 31.41 6.49 23.32
N LEU A 424 32.00 5.70 24.22
CA LEU A 424 33.41 5.85 24.60
C LEU A 424 34.35 5.72 23.40
N LYS A 425 34.15 4.71 22.55
CA LYS A 425 34.95 4.52 21.32
C LYS A 425 34.80 5.67 20.32
N ASN A 426 33.61 6.25 20.21
CA ASN A 426 33.31 7.33 19.26
C ASN A 426 33.66 8.73 19.76
N LYS A 427 33.84 8.94 21.07
CA LYS A 427 34.16 10.24 21.67
C LYS A 427 35.42 10.86 21.08
N PHE A 428 36.39 10.04 20.67
CA PHE A 428 37.66 10.47 20.07
C PHE A 428 37.62 10.69 18.55
N ARG A 429 36.50 10.41 17.88
CA ARG A 429 36.36 10.55 16.42
C ARG A 429 35.86 11.95 16.02
N SER A 430 36.43 12.55 14.99
CA SER A 430 36.09 13.92 14.57
C SER A 430 34.76 14.01 13.79
N LYS A 431 34.20 15.23 13.65
CA LYS A 431 33.01 15.46 12.80
C LYS A 431 33.27 15.09 11.33
N LYS A 432 34.47 15.41 10.81
CA LYS A 432 34.92 15.03 9.45
C LYS A 432 34.96 13.52 9.25
N TYR A 433 35.31 12.73 10.28
CA TYR A 433 35.25 11.27 10.21
C TYR A 433 33.83 10.75 9.96
N PHE A 434 32.85 11.26 10.72
CA PHE A 434 31.45 10.83 10.56
C PHE A 434 30.80 11.34 9.28
N ALA A 435 31.20 12.51 8.79
CA ALA A 435 30.77 13.03 7.49
C ALA A 435 31.26 12.16 6.32
N LYS A 436 32.46 11.57 6.43
CA LYS A 436 33.03 10.65 5.42
C LYS A 436 32.52 9.21 5.56
N HIS A 437 32.02 8.83 6.73
CA HIS A 437 31.46 7.51 7.01
C HIS A 437 30.03 7.60 7.57
N PRO A 438 29.07 8.15 6.80
CA PRO A 438 27.68 8.16 7.21
C PRO A 438 27.17 6.72 7.27
N ARG A 439 26.71 6.29 8.46
CA ARG A 439 26.22 4.93 8.71
C ARG A 439 24.70 4.76 8.55
N LEU A 440 24.02 5.79 8.05
CA LEU A 440 22.56 5.89 8.13
C LEU A 440 21.95 5.56 6.76
N GLY A 441 21.36 4.37 6.62
CA GLY A 441 20.66 3.93 5.40
C GLY A 441 19.28 4.58 5.19
N TYR A 442 18.80 5.34 6.17
CA TYR A 442 17.55 6.10 6.10
C TYR A 442 17.76 7.59 5.76
N LEU A 443 19.01 8.04 5.60
CA LEU A 443 19.28 9.37 5.10
C LEU A 443 18.95 9.42 3.61
N PRO A 444 18.35 10.53 3.12
CA PRO A 444 18.20 10.73 1.68
C PRO A 444 19.54 10.54 0.99
N VAL A 445 19.54 9.84 -0.15
CA VAL A 445 20.68 9.89 -1.07
C VAL A 445 20.90 11.37 -1.37
N GLN A 446 22.02 11.92 -0.91
CA GLN A 446 22.35 13.33 -1.11
C GLN A 446 22.52 13.55 -2.61
N ALA A 447 21.44 13.95 -3.28
CA ALA A 447 21.52 14.66 -4.54
C ALA A 447 22.15 16.02 -4.23
N ALA A 448 23.48 16.10 -4.38
CA ALA A 448 24.24 17.32 -4.63
C ALA A 448 23.92 18.60 -3.82
N LEU A 449 23.62 18.51 -2.51
CA LEU A 449 23.78 19.68 -1.62
C LEU A 449 25.22 19.76 -1.13
N ARG A 450 26.13 20.08 -2.06
CA ARG A 450 27.37 20.78 -1.73
C ARG A 450 27.13 22.24 -2.10
N GLU A 451 26.44 22.97 -1.24
CA GLU A 451 26.73 24.39 -1.12
C GLU A 451 28.10 24.45 -0.45
N GLU A 452 29.13 24.72 -1.25
CA GLU A 452 30.45 25.03 -0.73
C GLU A 452 30.34 26.33 0.06
N GLU A 453 30.42 26.23 1.39
CA GLU A 453 30.81 27.34 2.25
C GLU A 453 32.21 27.80 1.81
N ASN A 454 32.28 28.84 0.98
CA ASN A 454 33.51 29.57 0.72
C ASN A 454 33.41 30.92 1.45
N PRO A 455 34.40 31.32 2.28
CA PRO A 455 34.37 32.59 2.98
C PRO A 455 34.77 33.75 2.05
N GLU A 456 33.98 34.82 2.10
CA GLU A 456 34.25 36.23 1.70
C GLU A 456 34.68 36.55 0.25
N MET A 457 33.85 37.32 -0.47
CA MET A 457 34.17 38.73 -0.80
C MET A 457 33.02 39.47 -1.52
N THR A 458 32.70 40.65 -0.94
CA THR A 458 32.22 41.92 -1.52
C THR A 458 30.83 42.04 -2.16
N GLU A 459 30.08 43.01 -1.61
CA GLU A 459 28.84 43.61 -2.07
C GLU A 459 28.91 44.11 -3.51
N GLU A 460 27.84 43.89 -4.31
CA GLU A 460 27.11 44.96 -5.00
C GLU A 460 25.85 44.44 -5.74
N HIS A 461 24.76 45.20 -5.57
CA HIS A 461 23.61 45.37 -6.50
C HIS A 461 22.41 44.38 -6.50
N ARG A 462 21.53 44.63 -5.53
CA ARG A 462 20.05 44.80 -5.61
C ARG A 462 19.41 44.93 -7.02
N TYR A 463 18.47 44.04 -7.40
CA TYR A 463 17.03 44.32 -7.65
C TYR A 463 16.27 43.18 -8.39
N SER A 464 15.02 42.93 -7.92
CA SER A 464 13.80 42.52 -8.64
C SER A 464 13.56 41.05 -9.08
N GLN A 465 12.71 40.35 -8.32
CA GLN A 465 11.69 39.42 -8.86
C GLN A 465 10.38 40.17 -9.12
N PRO A 466 9.50 39.65 -9.99
CA PRO A 466 8.11 39.52 -9.55
C PRO A 466 7.45 38.19 -9.91
N TYR A 467 6.78 37.63 -8.91
CA TYR A 467 5.66 36.70 -8.99
C TYR A 467 4.46 37.38 -9.65
N HIS A 468 3.68 36.68 -10.50
CA HIS A 468 2.24 36.95 -10.61
C HIS A 468 1.40 35.69 -10.88
N LYS A 469 0.36 35.56 -10.05
CA LYS A 469 -0.77 34.63 -10.07
C LYS A 469 -1.74 35.00 -11.20
N THR A 470 -2.39 34.00 -11.80
CA THR A 470 -3.58 34.15 -12.66
C THR A 470 -4.88 34.10 -11.85
N PRO A 471 -5.93 34.77 -12.33
CA PRO A 471 -7.26 34.15 -12.34
C PRO A 471 -7.98 34.22 -13.70
N SER A 472 -9.01 33.39 -13.76
CA SER A 472 -9.92 32.97 -14.82
C SER A 472 -10.80 34.04 -15.51
N THR A 473 -11.14 33.85 -16.80
CA THR A 473 -12.47 33.43 -17.33
C THR A 473 -12.70 33.85 -18.81
N ALA A 474 -13.34 32.93 -19.54
CA ALA A 474 -14.34 33.09 -20.62
C ALA A 474 -14.04 33.68 -22.02
N SER A 475 -14.47 32.88 -23.01
CA SER A 475 -15.19 33.20 -24.26
C SER A 475 -14.45 33.46 -25.61
N CYS A 476 -14.54 32.44 -26.47
CA CYS A 476 -15.00 32.41 -27.88
C CYS A 476 -14.70 33.59 -28.83
N VAL A 477 -13.98 33.34 -29.95
CA VAL A 477 -14.48 33.34 -31.35
C VAL A 477 -13.31 33.25 -32.37
N LYS A 478 -13.46 32.31 -33.31
CA LYS A 478 -12.91 32.14 -34.69
C LYS A 478 -11.74 32.99 -35.20
N GLY A 479 -10.76 32.33 -35.82
CA GLY A 479 -10.00 32.93 -36.93
C GLY A 479 -8.73 32.22 -37.40
N ARG A 480 -8.88 31.34 -38.40
CA ARG A 480 -7.94 30.98 -39.50
C ARG A 480 -6.57 30.32 -39.23
N MET A 481 -6.33 29.35 -40.11
CA MET A 481 -5.18 28.48 -40.32
C MET A 481 -3.92 29.24 -40.71
N HIS A 482 -2.75 28.79 -40.24
CA HIS A 482 -1.59 28.52 -41.10
C HIS A 482 -0.68 27.46 -40.47
N HIS A 483 -0.28 26.52 -41.31
CA HIS A 483 0.61 25.38 -41.09
C HIS A 483 2.07 25.86 -40.99
N THR A 484 2.83 25.37 -40.02
CA THR A 484 4.27 25.07 -40.15
C THR A 484 4.71 24.07 -39.07
N GLN A 485 5.49 23.09 -39.51
CA GLN A 485 6.02 21.97 -38.74
C GLN A 485 7.13 22.43 -37.79
N GLU A 486 7.11 21.97 -36.54
CA GLU A 486 8.29 21.83 -35.68
C GLU A 486 7.94 20.88 -34.53
N THR A 487 8.15 19.57 -34.77
CA THR A 487 8.06 18.51 -33.75
C THR A 487 9.19 17.53 -33.98
N THR A 488 10.42 17.95 -33.69
CA THR A 488 11.59 17.09 -33.53
C THR A 488 12.66 17.91 -32.83
N ASP A 489 12.58 18.12 -31.51
CA ASP A 489 13.72 18.62 -30.71
C ASP A 489 13.58 18.44 -29.18
N ILE A 490 12.56 17.73 -28.69
CA ILE A 490 12.38 17.48 -27.24
C ILE A 490 12.87 16.08 -26.82
N GLU A 491 13.01 15.15 -27.77
CA GLU A 491 13.44 13.76 -27.45
C GLU A 491 14.96 13.54 -27.49
N GLN A 492 15.74 14.45 -28.09
CA GLN A 492 17.21 14.31 -28.15
C GLN A 492 17.94 14.97 -26.96
N GLU A 493 17.34 15.95 -26.30
CA GLU A 493 17.93 16.63 -25.14
C GLU A 493 17.88 15.76 -23.86
N GLN A 494 16.87 14.89 -23.74
CA GLN A 494 16.76 13.95 -22.61
C GLN A 494 17.70 12.74 -22.69
N GLN A 495 18.22 12.40 -23.88
CA GLN A 495 19.20 11.31 -24.04
C GLN A 495 20.64 11.75 -23.78
N ARG A 496 20.99 13.04 -23.92
CA ARG A 496 22.35 13.53 -23.64
C ARG A 496 22.65 13.74 -22.15
N GLN A 497 21.65 14.08 -21.34
CA GLN A 497 21.84 14.20 -19.88
C GLN A 497 21.98 12.84 -19.15
N GLY A 498 21.74 11.72 -19.84
CA GLY A 498 21.90 10.36 -19.29
C GLY A 498 23.29 9.73 -19.46
N GLN A 499 24.17 10.29 -20.30
CA GLN A 499 25.46 9.67 -20.64
C GLN A 499 26.67 10.19 -19.85
N GLU A 500 26.58 11.35 -19.18
CA GLU A 500 27.72 11.89 -18.39
C GLU A 500 27.82 11.34 -16.95
N CYS A 501 26.89 10.49 -16.50
CA CYS A 501 26.98 9.82 -15.19
C CYS A 501 27.77 8.51 -15.19
N LEU A 502 28.39 8.14 -16.33
CA LEU A 502 29.16 6.90 -16.50
C LEU A 502 30.66 7.10 -16.26
N SER A 503 31.07 7.52 -15.06
CA SER A 503 32.47 7.36 -14.62
C SER A 503 32.69 7.60 -13.13
N SER A 504 32.38 6.62 -12.27
CA SER A 504 33.23 6.34 -11.08
C SER A 504 32.88 5.01 -10.39
N PRO A 505 33.61 3.92 -10.64
CA PRO A 505 33.38 2.62 -9.98
C PRO A 505 33.84 2.55 -8.51
N GLN A 506 34.44 3.62 -7.96
CA GLN A 506 35.10 3.59 -6.65
C GLN A 506 34.22 4.05 -5.47
N VAL A 507 33.11 4.75 -5.73
CA VAL A 507 32.25 5.29 -4.65
C VAL A 507 31.32 4.23 -4.05
N GLU A 508 30.87 3.25 -4.85
CA GLU A 508 30.03 2.14 -4.35
C GLU A 508 30.85 1.14 -3.53
N ARG A 509 32.09 0.85 -3.93
CA ARG A 509 32.94 -0.15 -3.27
C ARG A 509 33.31 0.23 -1.81
N ASN A 510 33.33 1.52 -1.49
CA ASN A 510 33.62 2.02 -0.12
C ASN A 510 32.39 2.07 0.81
N ARG A 511 31.15 1.91 0.32
CA ARG A 511 29.96 1.79 1.18
C ARG A 511 29.85 0.42 1.83
N TYR A 512 30.27 -0.63 1.14
CA TYR A 512 30.05 -2.02 1.55
C TYR A 512 31.13 -2.58 2.48
N SER A 513 32.31 -1.97 2.58
CA SER A 513 33.39 -2.53 3.42
C SER A 513 33.21 -2.34 4.93
N ASN A 514 32.19 -1.59 5.38
CA ASN A 514 31.99 -1.26 6.80
C ASN A 514 30.63 -1.67 7.41
N SER A 515 29.81 -2.45 6.69
CA SER A 515 28.56 -3.02 7.26
C SER A 515 28.76 -4.35 7.99
N MET A 516 29.95 -4.94 7.93
CA MET A 516 30.28 -6.16 8.68
C MET A 516 30.11 -5.93 10.19
N ARG A 517 29.20 -6.70 10.79
CA ARG A 517 28.68 -6.68 12.18
C ARG A 517 27.48 -5.76 12.43
N ARG A 518 26.38 -6.02 11.72
CA ARG A 518 25.03 -5.90 12.30
C ARG A 518 24.61 -7.30 12.79
N LYS A 519 24.79 -7.60 14.08
CA LYS A 519 23.87 -8.55 14.73
C LYS A 519 22.57 -7.77 14.92
N SER A 520 21.64 -7.93 14.00
CA SER A 520 20.32 -7.33 14.12
C SER A 520 19.57 -8.00 15.27
N LEU A 521 18.81 -7.21 16.03
CA LEU A 521 18.00 -7.60 17.19
C LEU A 521 16.80 -8.51 16.83
N TRP A 522 16.84 -9.25 15.72
CA TRP A 522 15.73 -10.03 15.18
C TRP A 522 15.76 -11.53 15.54
N GLU A 523 16.65 -11.94 16.46
CA GLU A 523 16.70 -13.31 17.02
C GLU A 523 15.93 -13.45 18.35
N GLN A 524 14.95 -12.58 18.63
CA GLN A 524 14.07 -12.69 19.81
C GLN A 524 12.61 -12.49 19.47
#